data_AF-A0A4P5QSG9-F1
#
_entry.id   AF-A0A4P5QSG9-F1
#
_cell.length_a   1.000
_cell.length_b   1.000
_cell.length_c   1.000
_cell.angle_alpha   90.00
_cell.angle_beta   90.00
_cell.angle_gamma   90.00
#
_symmetry.space_group_name_H-M   'P 1'
#
loop_
_entity.id
_entity.type
_entity.pdbx_description
1 polymer ?
#
loop_
_entity_poly.entity_id
_entity_poly.type
_entity_poly.pdbx_seq_one_letter_code
_entity_poly.pdbx_strand_id
1 'polypeptide(L)'
;MARAEQMDDEVESERPRRRWRDRLWNALAGLSLVPFVWIFTAALFNTFSKADLRHGRVPFWKSHEFVMFGLGAVLWLLWTCLCFLIWKRPRPVRAYVFGHEVMHGLMARVFGGRIKEFHVSADGGYIVTNKYNFLIALAPYLWPFYSVPVLAAWGVSYFVNGAPYLREFFLAALGLTWMFHLTFTLWVLPRGQSDLLGPGRIFSIALIYLANAMLLGGALFIFAPEVSLHAYAREVRACALAFYEWVGNGFAQCGNFIGRLAGGRSGT
;
A
#
# COMPACT_ATOMS: atom_id res chain seq x y z
N MET A 1 -33.84 29.10 26.40
CA MET A 1 -33.88 27.64 26.55
C MET A 1 -34.33 26.97 25.25
N ALA A 2 -35.51 27.28 24.71
CA ALA A 2 -36.02 26.69 23.44
C ALA A 2 -35.06 26.72 22.22
N ARG A 3 -34.26 27.79 22.05
CA ARG A 3 -33.29 27.89 20.93
C ARG A 3 -32.06 26.99 21.09
N ALA A 4 -31.66 26.69 22.32
CA ALA A 4 -30.54 25.80 22.59
C ALA A 4 -30.96 24.33 22.40
N GLU A 5 -32.16 23.98 22.85
CA GLU A 5 -32.77 22.65 22.63
C GLU A 5 -32.98 22.39 21.12
N GLN A 6 -33.47 23.37 20.35
CA GLN A 6 -33.58 23.24 18.89
C GLN A 6 -32.23 23.04 18.18
N MET A 7 -31.17 23.72 18.63
CA MET A 7 -29.84 23.53 18.06
C MET A 7 -29.26 22.16 18.41
N ASP A 8 -29.47 21.68 19.63
CA ASP A 8 -29.03 20.35 20.05
C ASP A 8 -29.79 19.25 19.27
N ASP A 9 -31.10 19.41 19.05
CA ASP A 9 -31.91 18.47 18.26
C ASP A 9 -31.53 18.46 16.76
N GLU A 10 -31.21 19.62 16.18
CA GLU A 10 -30.70 19.71 14.80
C GLU A 10 -29.33 19.03 14.68
N VAL A 11 -28.42 19.26 15.64
CA VAL A 11 -27.10 18.62 15.66
C VAL A 11 -27.24 17.11 15.85
N GLU A 12 -28.11 16.64 16.75
CA GLU A 12 -28.33 15.22 17.03
C GLU A 12 -28.99 14.50 15.83
N SER A 13 -29.92 15.17 15.13
CA SER A 13 -30.54 14.62 13.92
C SER A 13 -29.62 14.63 12.68
N GLU A 14 -28.68 15.58 12.60
CA GLU A 14 -27.66 15.61 11.56
C GLU A 14 -26.55 14.56 11.77
N ARG A 15 -26.24 14.17 13.01
CA ARG A 15 -25.16 13.22 13.32
C ARG A 15 -25.28 11.88 12.55
N PRO A 16 -26.43 11.17 12.55
CA PRO A 16 -26.61 9.96 11.75
C PRO A 16 -26.54 10.25 10.24
N ARG A 17 -27.09 11.40 9.82
CA ARG A 17 -27.15 11.78 8.41
C ARG A 17 -25.77 12.09 7.80
N ARG A 18 -24.94 12.82 8.53
CA ARG A 18 -23.52 13.03 8.18
C ARG A 18 -22.78 11.70 8.14
N ARG A 19 -22.99 10.84 9.15
CA ARG A 19 -22.31 9.54 9.26
C ARG A 19 -22.59 8.58 8.10
N TRP A 20 -23.79 8.54 7.53
CA TRP A 20 -24.05 7.69 6.35
C TRP A 20 -23.47 8.31 5.06
N ARG A 21 -23.54 9.64 4.90
CA ARG A 21 -22.95 10.33 3.75
C ARG A 21 -21.45 10.14 3.71
N ASP A 22 -20.78 10.28 4.84
CA ASP A 22 -19.33 10.09 4.96
C ASP A 22 -18.94 8.65 4.63
N ARG A 23 -19.72 7.67 5.12
CA ARG A 23 -19.51 6.25 4.77
C ARG A 23 -19.71 5.99 3.28
N LEU A 24 -20.75 6.57 2.68
CA LEU A 24 -21.01 6.43 1.24
C LEU A 24 -19.88 7.05 0.43
N TRP A 25 -19.45 8.27 0.76
CA TRP A 25 -18.32 8.92 0.08
C TRP A 25 -17.03 8.14 0.22
N ASN A 26 -16.73 7.61 1.40
CA ASN A 26 -15.56 6.76 1.61
C ASN A 26 -15.62 5.46 0.82
N ALA A 27 -16.81 4.87 0.67
CA ALA A 27 -17.01 3.69 -0.16
C ALA A 27 -16.82 4.02 -1.64
N LEU A 28 -17.39 5.13 -2.13
CA LEU A 28 -17.24 5.59 -3.51
C LEU A 28 -15.78 5.96 -3.84
N ALA A 29 -15.08 6.64 -2.93
CA ALA A 29 -13.66 6.95 -3.06
C ALA A 29 -12.79 5.69 -3.04
N GLY A 30 -13.13 4.69 -2.22
CA GLY A 30 -12.45 3.40 -2.27
C GLY A 30 -12.73 2.62 -3.55
N LEU A 31 -13.97 2.64 -4.03
CA LEU A 31 -14.39 2.00 -5.28
C LEU A 31 -13.71 2.63 -6.50
N SER A 32 -13.49 3.94 -6.50
CA SER A 32 -12.79 4.61 -7.59
C SER A 32 -11.31 4.20 -7.71
N LEU A 33 -10.72 3.63 -6.65
CA LEU A 33 -9.37 3.06 -6.67
C LEU A 33 -9.33 1.62 -7.21
N VAL A 34 -10.45 0.91 -7.30
CA VAL A 34 -10.50 -0.49 -7.75
C VAL A 34 -9.89 -0.71 -9.15
N PRO A 35 -10.17 0.14 -10.16
CA PRO A 35 -9.49 0.04 -11.46
C PRO A 35 -7.97 0.08 -11.33
N PHE A 36 -7.44 1.00 -10.53
CA PHE A 36 -6.00 1.15 -10.33
C PHE A 36 -5.41 -0.06 -9.59
N VAL A 37 -6.09 -0.53 -8.55
CA VAL A 37 -5.71 -1.77 -7.84
C VAL A 37 -5.59 -2.91 -8.83
N TRP A 38 -6.62 -3.17 -9.65
CA TRP A 38 -6.59 -4.24 -10.63
C TRP A 38 -5.44 -4.08 -11.64
N ILE A 39 -5.27 -2.87 -12.19
CA ILE A 39 -4.26 -2.57 -13.22
C ILE A 39 -2.85 -2.80 -12.68
N PHE A 40 -2.51 -2.24 -11.51
CA PHE A 40 -1.18 -2.36 -10.95
C PHE A 40 -0.88 -3.77 -10.43
N THR A 41 -1.88 -4.48 -9.89
CA THR A 41 -1.75 -5.90 -9.54
C THR A 41 -1.48 -6.74 -10.78
N ALA A 42 -2.28 -6.58 -11.83
CA ALA A 42 -2.09 -7.31 -13.09
C ALA A 42 -0.73 -7.02 -13.70
N ALA A 43 -0.31 -5.75 -13.74
CA ALA A 43 0.99 -5.36 -14.27
C ALA A 43 2.16 -5.94 -13.46
N LEU A 44 2.04 -5.96 -12.14
CA LEU A 44 3.03 -6.58 -11.24
C LEU A 44 3.20 -8.07 -11.55
N PHE A 45 2.09 -8.82 -11.58
CA PHE A 45 2.13 -10.26 -11.86
C PHE A 45 2.58 -10.57 -13.29
N ASN A 46 2.07 -9.86 -14.29
CA ASN A 46 2.47 -10.06 -15.68
C ASN A 46 3.96 -9.78 -15.89
N THR A 47 4.48 -8.71 -15.27
CA THR A 47 5.91 -8.37 -15.36
C THR A 47 6.76 -9.45 -14.70
N PHE A 48 6.36 -9.92 -13.52
CA PHE A 48 7.02 -11.03 -12.83
C PHE A 48 7.03 -12.29 -13.71
N SER A 49 5.89 -12.69 -14.26
CA SER A 49 5.78 -13.86 -15.15
C SER A 49 6.60 -13.70 -16.44
N LYS A 50 6.62 -12.51 -17.03
CA LYS A 50 7.44 -12.23 -18.23
C LYS A 50 8.93 -12.25 -17.92
N ALA A 51 9.34 -11.76 -16.76
CA ALA A 51 10.73 -11.85 -16.30
C ALA A 51 11.15 -13.31 -16.11
N ASP A 52 10.28 -14.14 -15.53
CA ASP A 52 10.48 -15.58 -15.35
C ASP A 52 10.71 -16.31 -16.69
N LEU A 53 9.87 -16.02 -17.69
CA LEU A 53 9.98 -16.62 -19.03
C LEU A 53 11.23 -16.16 -19.80
N ARG A 54 11.68 -14.90 -19.61
CA ARG A 54 12.83 -14.33 -20.32
C ARG A 54 14.18 -14.74 -19.76
N HIS A 55 14.24 -15.11 -18.47
CA HIS A 55 15.48 -15.61 -17.87
C HIS A 55 15.91 -16.99 -18.41
N GLY A 56 15.04 -17.70 -19.14
CA GLY A 56 15.36 -18.81 -20.04
C GLY A 56 15.86 -20.10 -19.37
N ARG A 57 17.03 -20.08 -18.70
CA ARG A 57 17.68 -21.26 -18.08
C ARG A 57 17.40 -21.42 -16.59
N VAL A 58 17.11 -20.34 -15.89
CA VAL A 58 16.84 -20.34 -14.44
C VAL A 58 15.61 -19.47 -14.22
N PRO A 59 14.51 -19.99 -13.67
CA PRO A 59 13.32 -19.18 -13.47
C PRO A 59 13.61 -18.01 -12.50
N PHE A 60 12.97 -16.85 -12.68
CA PHE A 60 13.28 -15.56 -12.04
C PHE A 60 13.27 -15.63 -10.50
N TRP A 61 12.34 -16.38 -9.91
CA TRP A 61 12.33 -16.66 -8.46
C TRP A 61 13.58 -17.40 -7.92
N LYS A 62 14.45 -17.92 -8.80
CA LYS A 62 15.76 -18.48 -8.47
C LYS A 62 16.92 -17.56 -8.86
N SER A 63 16.65 -16.36 -9.36
CA SER A 63 17.69 -15.36 -9.58
C SER A 63 18.37 -15.05 -8.24
N HIS A 64 19.66 -14.72 -8.30
CA HIS A 64 20.44 -14.45 -7.10
C HIS A 64 19.84 -13.29 -6.30
N GLU A 65 19.35 -12.28 -7.01
CA GLU A 65 18.69 -11.09 -6.48
C GLU A 65 17.42 -11.44 -5.70
N PHE A 66 16.55 -12.24 -6.31
CA PHE A 66 15.30 -12.66 -5.71
C PHE A 66 15.54 -13.56 -4.49
N VAL A 67 16.53 -14.45 -4.57
CA VAL A 67 16.90 -15.33 -3.45
C VAL A 67 17.46 -14.53 -2.27
N MET A 68 18.32 -13.54 -2.50
CA MET A 68 18.88 -12.72 -1.41
C MET A 68 17.80 -11.84 -0.74
N PHE A 69 16.94 -11.21 -1.54
CA PHE A 69 15.77 -10.49 -1.00
C PHE A 69 14.84 -11.44 -0.23
N GLY A 70 14.54 -12.61 -0.82
CA GLY A 70 13.72 -13.65 -0.21
C GLY A 70 14.29 -14.17 1.11
N LEU A 71 15.61 -14.33 1.21
CA LEU A 71 16.30 -14.72 2.45
C LEU A 71 16.01 -13.73 3.57
N GLY A 72 16.17 -12.42 3.32
CA GLY A 72 15.84 -11.38 4.29
C GLY A 72 14.37 -11.41 4.74
N ALA A 73 13.47 -11.57 3.77
CA ALA A 73 12.03 -11.68 4.04
C ALA A 73 11.71 -12.93 4.90
N VAL A 74 12.29 -14.08 4.57
CA VAL A 74 12.12 -15.33 5.33
C VAL A 74 12.68 -15.19 6.75
N LEU A 75 13.87 -14.61 6.92
CA LEU A 75 14.46 -14.36 8.25
C LEU A 75 13.52 -13.51 9.12
N TRP A 76 12.93 -12.46 8.55
CA TRP A 76 11.94 -11.65 9.26
C TRP A 76 10.66 -12.44 9.60
N LEU A 77 10.14 -13.26 8.68
CA LEU A 77 8.95 -14.07 8.93
C LEU A 77 9.20 -15.11 10.02
N LEU A 78 10.36 -15.76 10.04
CA LEU A 78 10.76 -16.69 11.09
C LEU A 78 10.83 -16.00 12.44
N TRP A 79 11.46 -14.82 12.49
CA TRP A 79 11.50 -13.98 13.69
C TRP A 79 10.09 -13.58 14.17
N THR A 80 9.23 -13.17 13.23
CA THR A 80 7.85 -12.79 13.50
C THR A 80 7.04 -13.96 14.03
N CYS A 81 7.18 -15.14 13.43
CA CYS A 81 6.55 -16.38 13.88
C CYS A 81 6.96 -16.70 15.33
N LEU A 82 8.26 -16.69 15.63
CA LEU A 82 8.78 -16.86 16.98
C LEU A 82 8.18 -15.83 17.95
N CYS A 83 8.07 -14.56 17.53
CA CYS A 83 7.49 -13.52 18.35
C CYS A 83 6.00 -13.74 18.63
N PHE A 84 5.23 -14.22 17.65
CA PHE A 84 3.82 -14.58 17.85
C PHE A 84 3.67 -15.80 18.76
N LEU A 85 4.57 -16.78 18.68
CA LEU A 85 4.56 -17.94 19.56
C LEU A 85 4.77 -17.53 21.04
N ILE A 86 5.78 -16.71 21.30
CA ILE A 86 6.16 -16.31 22.68
C ILE A 86 5.31 -15.16 23.23
N TRP A 87 5.07 -14.10 22.45
CA TRP A 87 4.45 -12.85 22.93
C TRP A 87 3.09 -12.52 22.30
N LYS A 88 2.57 -13.35 21.38
CA LYS A 88 1.29 -13.11 20.67
C LYS A 88 1.22 -11.79 19.90
N ARG A 89 2.36 -11.16 19.59
CA ARG A 89 2.47 -9.92 18.80
C ARG A 89 3.83 -9.85 18.08
N PRO A 90 3.92 -9.13 16.94
CA PRO A 90 5.19 -8.90 16.28
C PRO A 90 6.08 -7.98 17.14
N ARG A 91 7.40 -8.14 17.01
CA ARG A 91 8.42 -7.30 17.65
C ARG A 91 9.52 -7.01 16.63
N PRO A 92 10.27 -5.88 16.74
CA PRO A 92 10.23 -4.89 17.81
C PRO A 92 9.20 -3.77 17.59
N VAL A 93 8.22 -3.64 18.50
CA VAL A 93 7.16 -2.62 18.44
C VAL A 93 7.71 -1.20 18.49
N ARG A 94 8.76 -0.93 19.29
CA ARG A 94 9.39 0.39 19.37
C ARG A 94 9.91 0.89 18.02
N ALA A 95 10.55 0.03 17.25
CA ALA A 95 11.04 0.38 15.92
C ALA A 95 9.87 0.69 14.98
N TYR A 96 8.81 -0.11 15.05
CA TYR A 96 7.60 0.13 14.27
C TYR A 96 7.01 1.51 14.58
N VAL A 97 6.75 1.80 15.87
CA VAL A 97 6.19 3.08 16.32
C VAL A 97 7.11 4.24 15.92
N PHE A 98 8.42 4.09 16.05
CA PHE A 98 9.36 5.12 15.63
C PHE A 98 9.23 5.45 14.14
N GLY A 99 9.30 4.44 13.26
CA GLY A 99 9.13 4.65 11.82
C GLY A 99 7.75 5.22 11.48
N HIS A 100 6.72 4.83 12.22
CA HIS A 100 5.35 5.31 12.08
C HIS A 100 5.25 6.82 12.32
N GLU A 101 5.68 7.29 13.49
CA GLU A 101 5.62 8.72 13.82
C GLU A 101 6.54 9.56 12.94
N VAL A 102 7.73 9.05 12.58
CA VAL A 102 8.66 9.76 11.69
C VAL A 102 8.01 9.97 10.32
N MET A 103 7.34 8.97 9.74
CA MET A 103 6.70 9.13 8.44
C MET A 103 5.56 10.15 8.46
N HIS A 104 4.76 10.20 9.52
CA HIS A 104 3.79 11.28 9.70
C HIS A 104 4.48 12.65 9.73
N GLY A 105 5.56 12.78 10.50
CA GLY A 105 6.32 14.02 10.60
C GLY A 105 6.93 14.47 9.27
N LEU A 106 7.59 13.55 8.56
CA LEU A 106 8.17 13.81 7.25
C LEU A 106 7.10 14.27 6.26
N MET A 107 5.98 13.55 6.18
CA MET A 107 4.92 13.92 5.24
C MET A 107 4.24 15.23 5.64
N ALA A 108 4.07 15.49 6.94
CA ALA A 108 3.59 16.78 7.41
C ALA A 108 4.53 17.91 6.96
N ARG A 109 5.85 17.75 7.03
CA ARG A 109 6.81 18.75 6.53
C ARG A 109 6.73 18.95 5.02
N VAL A 110 6.58 17.87 4.24
CA VAL A 110 6.38 17.96 2.77
C VAL A 110 5.15 18.82 2.43
N PHE A 111 4.07 18.73 3.22
CA PHE A 111 2.87 19.56 3.06
C PHE A 111 2.91 20.91 3.80
N GLY A 112 4.10 21.38 4.21
CA GLY A 112 4.29 22.67 4.86
C GLY A 112 3.79 22.74 6.32
N GLY A 113 3.55 21.59 6.94
CA GLY A 113 3.20 21.47 8.36
C GLY A 113 4.39 21.73 9.29
N ARG A 114 4.09 22.05 10.54
CA ARG A 114 5.06 22.21 11.64
C ARG A 114 4.79 21.15 12.70
N ILE A 115 5.85 20.49 13.14
CA ILE A 115 5.80 19.50 14.21
C ILE A 115 6.02 20.25 15.53
N LYS A 116 5.06 20.16 16.44
CA LYS A 116 5.11 20.77 17.77
C LYS A 116 5.70 19.82 18.80
N GLU A 117 5.23 18.58 18.77
CA GLU A 117 5.62 17.53 19.71
C GLU A 117 5.80 16.21 18.98
N PHE A 118 6.73 15.39 19.46
CA PHE A 118 7.05 14.08 18.92
C PHE A 118 7.39 13.15 20.08
N HIS A 119 6.68 12.03 20.18
CA HIS A 119 6.89 11.05 21.24
C HIS A 119 6.81 9.62 20.69
N VAL A 120 7.73 8.77 21.15
CA VAL A 120 7.82 7.36 20.74
C VAL A 120 8.11 6.50 21.97
N SER A 121 7.31 5.45 22.16
CA SER A 121 7.48 4.49 23.25
C SER A 121 7.26 3.04 22.78
N ALA A 122 7.34 2.09 23.72
CA ALA A 122 7.04 0.67 23.45
C ALA A 122 5.55 0.39 23.28
N ASP A 123 4.71 1.25 23.84
CA ASP A 123 3.28 1.04 23.98
C ASP A 123 2.49 1.91 22.99
N GLY A 124 3.15 2.88 22.35
CA GLY A 124 2.59 3.75 21.33
C GLY A 124 3.46 4.97 21.06
N GLY A 125 3.03 5.80 20.13
CA GLY A 125 3.67 7.06 19.77
C GLY A 125 2.61 8.08 19.39
N TYR A 126 3.02 9.33 19.30
CA TYR A 126 2.20 10.37 18.69
C TYR A 126 3.08 11.50 18.16
N ILE A 127 2.52 12.21 17.20
CA ILE A 127 3.05 13.46 16.69
C ILE A 127 1.96 14.53 16.71
N VAL A 128 2.29 15.71 17.23
CA VAL A 128 1.40 16.87 17.18
C VAL A 128 1.84 17.77 16.03
N THR A 129 0.98 17.89 15.01
CA THR A 129 1.21 18.72 13.83
C THR A 129 0.04 19.65 13.57
N ASN A 130 0.29 20.79 12.94
CA ASN A 130 -0.76 21.74 12.54
C ASN A 130 -1.35 21.44 11.14
N LYS A 131 -0.93 20.34 10.50
CA LYS A 131 -1.36 19.95 9.15
C LYS A 131 -1.90 18.53 9.15
N TYR A 132 -3.06 18.35 8.55
CA TYR A 132 -3.70 17.05 8.35
C TYR A 132 -4.16 16.90 6.91
N ASN A 133 -3.94 15.71 6.34
CA ASN A 133 -4.58 15.20 5.13
C ASN A 133 -4.41 13.67 5.10
N PHE A 134 -5.13 12.98 4.21
CA PHE A 134 -5.09 11.53 4.13
C PHE A 134 -3.71 10.96 3.76
N LEU A 135 -2.88 11.70 3.01
CA LEU A 135 -1.52 11.26 2.69
C LEU A 135 -0.60 11.33 3.90
N ILE A 136 -0.74 12.34 4.76
CA ILE A 136 -0.04 12.43 6.05
C ILE A 136 -0.51 11.29 6.95
N ALA A 137 -1.83 11.09 7.07
CA ALA A 137 -2.41 10.05 7.92
C ALA A 137 -2.00 8.65 7.45
N LEU A 138 -1.92 8.40 6.15
CA LEU A 138 -1.58 7.07 5.63
C LEU A 138 -0.08 6.85 5.40
N ALA A 139 0.75 7.91 5.50
CA ALA A 139 2.18 7.85 5.17
C ALA A 139 2.94 6.65 5.76
N PRO A 140 2.75 6.27 7.05
CA PRO A 140 3.44 5.11 7.63
C PRO A 140 3.15 3.78 6.95
N TYR A 141 1.96 3.66 6.36
CA TYR A 141 1.47 2.46 5.69
C TYR A 141 1.76 2.46 4.19
N LEU A 142 1.98 3.65 3.60
CA LEU A 142 2.35 3.79 2.19
C LEU A 142 3.84 3.57 1.97
N TRP A 143 4.68 4.00 2.93
CA TRP A 143 6.12 4.07 2.76
C TRP A 143 6.85 3.11 3.71
N PRO A 144 7.65 2.17 3.21
CA PRO A 144 8.49 1.30 4.02
C PRO A 144 9.70 2.07 4.54
N PHE A 145 9.50 2.83 5.62
CA PHE A 145 10.49 3.75 6.19
C PHE A 145 11.90 3.18 6.25
N TYR A 146 12.08 1.96 6.77
CA TYR A 146 13.40 1.33 6.93
C TYR A 146 14.04 0.84 5.63
N SER A 147 13.26 0.62 4.57
CA SER A 147 13.81 0.29 3.25
C SER A 147 14.49 1.50 2.59
N VAL A 148 14.05 2.72 2.90
CA VAL A 148 14.65 3.97 2.38
C VAL A 148 16.12 4.13 2.77
N PRO A 149 16.52 4.09 4.07
CA PRO A 149 17.92 4.19 4.45
C PRO A 149 18.75 3.00 3.95
N VAL A 150 18.17 1.80 3.80
CA VAL A 150 18.87 0.65 3.17
C VAL A 150 19.23 0.97 1.71
N LEU A 151 18.28 1.47 0.93
CA LEU A 151 18.52 1.88 -0.47
C LEU A 151 19.50 3.06 -0.56
N ALA A 152 19.38 4.04 0.34
CA ALA A 152 20.29 5.18 0.39
C ALA A 152 21.73 4.76 0.72
N ALA A 153 21.90 3.89 1.73
CA ALA A 153 23.21 3.34 2.09
C ALA A 153 23.80 2.49 0.95
N TRP A 154 22.97 1.71 0.25
CA TRP A 154 23.41 0.97 -0.93
C TRP A 154 23.90 1.91 -2.04
N GLY A 155 23.12 2.95 -2.38
CA GLY A 155 23.51 3.97 -3.34
C GLY A 155 24.83 4.65 -2.97
N VAL A 156 24.98 5.10 -1.72
CA VAL A 156 26.22 5.71 -1.22
C VAL A 156 27.40 4.74 -1.31
N SER A 157 27.23 3.47 -0.94
CA SER A 157 28.30 2.46 -1.03
C SER A 157 28.81 2.27 -2.45
N TYR A 158 27.91 2.38 -3.44
CA TYR A 158 28.25 2.30 -4.85
C TYR A 158 29.11 3.50 -5.29
N PHE A 159 28.76 4.71 -4.84
CA PHE A 159 29.51 5.92 -5.16
C PHE A 159 30.88 6.01 -4.46
N VAL A 160 31.00 5.53 -3.23
CA VAL A 160 32.24 5.71 -2.43
C VAL A 160 33.30 4.65 -2.77
N ASN A 161 32.91 3.38 -2.85
CA ASN A 161 33.87 2.26 -2.95
C ASN A 161 33.75 1.47 -4.26
N GLY A 162 32.82 1.84 -5.15
CA GLY A 162 32.50 1.05 -6.35
C GLY A 162 32.11 -0.39 -6.03
N ALA A 163 31.67 -0.66 -4.80
CA ALA A 163 31.78 -1.96 -4.14
C ALA A 163 30.57 -2.88 -4.40
N PRO A 164 30.69 -3.90 -5.27
CA PRO A 164 29.64 -4.90 -5.44
C PRO A 164 29.54 -5.88 -4.27
N TYR A 165 30.55 -5.94 -3.37
CA TYR A 165 30.68 -6.99 -2.34
C TYR A 165 29.67 -6.89 -1.17
N LEU A 166 28.91 -5.80 -1.06
CA LEU A 166 27.82 -5.66 -0.08
C LEU A 166 26.44 -5.81 -0.72
N ARG A 167 26.37 -6.10 -2.02
CA ARG A 167 25.12 -6.15 -2.77
C ARG A 167 24.15 -7.16 -2.16
N GLU A 168 24.62 -8.35 -1.83
CA GLU A 168 23.83 -9.43 -1.24
C GLU A 168 23.28 -9.03 0.13
N PHE A 169 24.11 -8.35 0.94
CA PHE A 169 23.69 -7.81 2.22
C PHE A 169 22.57 -6.77 2.05
N PHE A 170 22.70 -5.83 1.12
CA PHE A 170 21.66 -4.81 0.88
C PHE A 170 20.36 -5.42 0.34
N LEU A 171 20.44 -6.42 -0.54
CA LEU A 171 19.28 -7.15 -1.03
C LEU A 171 18.55 -7.87 0.11
N ALA A 172 19.29 -8.58 0.98
CA ALA A 172 18.72 -9.24 2.15
C ALA A 172 18.16 -8.24 3.17
N ALA A 173 18.86 -7.14 3.43
CA ALA A 173 18.38 -6.07 4.30
C ALA A 173 17.08 -5.47 3.77
N LEU A 174 17.00 -5.25 2.45
CA LEU A 174 15.81 -4.71 1.79
C LEU A 174 14.62 -5.67 1.92
N GLY A 175 14.84 -6.98 1.73
CA GLY A 175 13.81 -8.00 1.96
C GLY A 175 13.32 -8.05 3.41
N LEU A 176 14.25 -7.93 4.36
CA LEU A 176 13.94 -7.88 5.79
C LEU A 176 13.12 -6.63 6.15
N THR A 177 13.54 -5.44 5.72
CA THR A 177 12.83 -4.18 6.03
C THR A 177 11.50 -4.07 5.30
N TRP A 178 11.41 -4.64 4.10
CA TRP A 178 10.15 -4.73 3.36
C TRP A 178 9.14 -5.62 4.09
N MET A 179 9.57 -6.81 4.51
CA MET A 179 8.67 -7.73 5.23
C MET A 179 8.34 -7.22 6.64
N PHE A 180 9.25 -6.48 7.28
CA PHE A 180 8.97 -5.70 8.49
C PHE A 180 7.80 -4.75 8.28
N HIS A 181 7.87 -3.91 7.23
CA HIS A 181 6.83 -2.94 6.91
C HIS A 181 5.49 -3.62 6.63
N LEU A 182 5.47 -4.66 5.80
CA LEU A 182 4.25 -5.41 5.48
C LEU A 182 3.64 -6.07 6.72
N THR A 183 4.47 -6.71 7.56
CA THR A 183 4.02 -7.40 8.78
C THR A 183 3.29 -6.44 9.71
N PHE A 184 3.89 -5.30 10.02
CA PHE A 184 3.27 -4.34 10.94
C PHE A 184 2.08 -3.61 10.31
N THR A 185 2.12 -3.32 9.01
CA THR A 185 0.96 -2.76 8.29
C THR A 185 -0.24 -3.70 8.40
N LEU A 186 -0.07 -4.98 8.04
CA LEU A 186 -1.12 -6.00 8.15
C LEU A 186 -1.56 -6.23 9.59
N TRP A 187 -0.65 -6.13 10.55
CA TRP A 187 -0.98 -6.24 11.97
C TRP A 187 -1.85 -5.07 12.45
N VAL A 188 -1.65 -3.85 11.96
CA VAL A 188 -2.43 -2.67 12.40
C VAL A 188 -3.76 -2.53 11.66
N LEU A 189 -3.87 -2.96 10.40
CA LEU A 189 -5.11 -2.88 9.61
C LEU A 189 -6.40 -3.32 10.34
N PRO A 190 -6.44 -4.49 11.03
CA PRO A 190 -7.65 -4.92 11.74
C PRO A 190 -7.90 -4.17 13.06
N ARG A 191 -6.91 -3.44 13.59
CA ARG A 191 -6.95 -2.79 14.92
C ARG A 191 -7.61 -1.42 14.93
N GLY A 192 -8.05 -0.92 13.77
CA GLY A 192 -8.91 0.26 13.68
C GLY A 192 -8.27 1.56 14.16
N GLN A 193 -6.98 1.78 13.86
CA GLN A 193 -6.31 3.04 14.19
C GLN A 193 -7.01 4.26 13.56
N SER A 194 -6.97 5.39 14.28
CA SER A 194 -7.54 6.68 13.84
C SER A 194 -7.03 7.11 12.46
N ASP A 195 -5.78 6.78 12.14
CA ASP A 195 -5.14 7.10 10.87
C ASP A 195 -5.83 6.45 9.67
N LEU A 196 -6.34 5.23 9.85
CA LEU A 196 -7.06 4.47 8.83
C LEU A 196 -8.52 4.88 8.74
N LEU A 197 -9.12 5.23 9.88
CA LEU A 197 -10.53 5.57 10.00
C LEU A 197 -10.83 7.00 9.55
N GLY A 198 -9.90 7.95 9.75
CA GLY A 198 -10.08 9.35 9.38
C GLY A 198 -10.39 9.55 7.89
N PRO A 199 -9.56 9.03 6.96
CA PRO A 199 -9.86 9.07 5.52
C PRO A 199 -10.96 8.09 5.07
N GLY A 200 -11.36 7.16 5.94
CA GLY A 200 -12.31 6.09 5.62
C GLY A 200 -11.63 4.75 5.31
N ARG A 201 -12.08 3.69 6.00
CA ARG A 201 -11.43 2.36 5.98
C ARG A 201 -11.24 1.75 4.59
N ILE A 202 -12.27 1.77 3.74
CA ILE A 202 -12.21 1.14 2.41
C ILE A 202 -11.20 1.87 1.53
N PHE A 203 -11.29 3.21 1.50
CA PHE A 203 -10.34 4.06 0.79
C PHE A 203 -8.90 3.86 1.28
N SER A 204 -8.68 3.88 2.60
CA SER A 204 -7.37 3.66 3.19
C SER A 204 -6.76 2.30 2.80
N ILE A 205 -7.54 1.21 2.91
CA ILE A 205 -7.05 -0.13 2.54
C ILE A 205 -6.70 -0.20 1.05
N ALA A 206 -7.56 0.34 0.17
CA ALA A 206 -7.31 0.35 -1.27
C ALA A 206 -6.05 1.16 -1.62
N LEU A 207 -5.86 2.33 -1.01
CA LEU A 207 -4.69 3.17 -1.25
C LEU A 207 -3.40 2.55 -0.70
N ILE A 208 -3.44 1.95 0.49
CA ILE A 208 -2.29 1.25 1.08
C ILE A 208 -1.85 0.10 0.19
N TYR A 209 -2.81 -0.73 -0.25
CA TYR A 209 -2.53 -1.82 -1.17
C TYR A 209 -1.93 -1.31 -2.48
N LEU A 210 -2.57 -0.30 -3.09
CA LEU A 210 -2.12 0.26 -4.36
C LEU A 210 -0.69 0.81 -4.26
N ALA A 211 -0.39 1.60 -3.23
CA ALA A 211 0.95 2.15 -3.03
C ALA A 211 2.00 1.05 -2.86
N ASN A 212 1.72 0.02 -2.06
CA ASN A 212 2.64 -1.10 -1.85
C ASN A 212 2.83 -1.94 -3.12
N ALA A 213 1.78 -2.16 -3.92
CA ALA A 213 1.87 -2.84 -5.21
C ALA A 213 2.71 -2.04 -6.21
N MET A 214 2.54 -0.71 -6.26
CA MET A 214 3.35 0.19 -7.09
C MET A 214 4.82 0.18 -6.68
N LEU A 215 5.10 0.25 -5.38
CA LEU A 215 6.47 0.22 -4.87
C LEU A 215 7.15 -1.13 -5.13
N LEU A 216 6.43 -2.26 -4.97
CA LEU A 216 6.94 -3.58 -5.34
C LEU A 216 7.19 -3.70 -6.84
N GLY A 217 6.28 -3.19 -7.68
CA GLY A 217 6.46 -3.14 -9.13
C GLY A 217 7.68 -2.30 -9.52
N GLY A 218 7.89 -1.18 -8.82
CA GLY A 218 9.11 -0.37 -8.92
C GLY A 218 10.36 -1.12 -8.47
N ALA A 219 10.28 -1.88 -7.39
CA ALA A 219 11.41 -2.65 -6.88
C ALA A 219 11.84 -3.76 -7.84
N LEU A 220 10.94 -4.30 -8.69
CA LEU A 220 11.32 -5.27 -9.72
C LEU A 220 12.40 -4.76 -10.68
N PHE A 221 12.53 -3.44 -10.91
CA PHE A 221 13.64 -2.88 -11.70
C PHE A 221 15.00 -3.06 -11.04
N ILE A 222 15.04 -3.10 -9.71
CA ILE A 222 16.27 -3.31 -8.94
C ILE A 222 16.68 -4.79 -9.02
N PHE A 223 15.70 -5.70 -9.09
CA PHE A 223 15.92 -7.14 -9.03
C PHE A 223 16.04 -7.82 -10.39
N ALA A 224 15.49 -7.24 -11.45
CA ALA A 224 15.50 -7.77 -12.80
C ALA A 224 16.09 -6.73 -13.76
N PRO A 225 17.41 -6.78 -14.03
CA PRO A 225 18.07 -5.87 -14.99
C PRO A 225 17.41 -5.87 -16.38
N GLU A 226 16.72 -6.94 -16.74
CA GLU A 226 15.98 -7.13 -17.99
C GLU A 226 14.64 -6.38 -18.01
N VAL A 227 14.15 -5.96 -16.84
CA VAL A 227 12.92 -5.18 -16.68
C VAL A 227 13.31 -3.71 -16.53
N SER A 228 13.07 -2.93 -17.59
CA SER A 228 13.24 -1.47 -17.53
C SER A 228 11.97 -0.77 -17.04
N LEU A 229 12.11 0.43 -16.48
CA LEU A 229 10.98 1.30 -16.10
C LEU A 229 10.00 1.49 -17.26
N HIS A 230 10.54 1.67 -18.47
CA HIS A 230 9.73 1.79 -19.68
C HIS A 230 8.97 0.50 -20.00
N ALA A 231 9.56 -0.68 -19.81
CA ALA A 231 8.89 -1.96 -20.03
C ALA A 231 7.70 -2.15 -19.08
N TYR A 232 7.87 -1.84 -17.79
CA TYR A 232 6.77 -1.92 -16.82
C TYR A 232 5.70 -0.86 -17.07
N ALA A 233 6.07 0.37 -17.43
CA ALA A 233 5.10 1.40 -17.79
C ALA A 233 4.23 0.97 -19.00
N ARG A 234 4.85 0.32 -20.00
CA ARG A 234 4.10 -0.31 -21.10
C ARG A 234 3.19 -1.43 -20.63
N GLU A 235 3.62 -2.25 -19.67
CA GLU A 235 2.79 -3.29 -19.08
C GLU A 235 1.58 -2.71 -18.35
N VAL A 236 1.79 -1.69 -17.50
CA VAL A 236 0.72 -0.95 -16.82
C VAL A 236 -0.29 -0.40 -17.84
N ARG A 237 0.21 0.19 -18.94
CA ARG A 237 -0.65 0.67 -20.03
C ARG A 237 -1.43 -0.48 -20.69
N ALA A 238 -0.78 -1.60 -20.98
CA ALA A 238 -1.44 -2.76 -21.58
C ALA A 238 -2.53 -3.33 -20.67
N CYS A 239 -2.26 -3.47 -19.38
CA CYS A 239 -3.25 -3.85 -18.38
C CYS A 239 -4.39 -2.81 -18.32
N ALA A 240 -4.10 -1.51 -18.33
CA ALA A 240 -5.14 -0.48 -18.35
C ALA A 240 -6.09 -0.64 -19.54
N LEU A 241 -5.56 -0.85 -20.75
CA LEU A 241 -6.38 -1.08 -21.94
C LEU A 241 -7.23 -2.35 -21.78
N ALA A 242 -6.62 -3.46 -21.34
CA ALA A 242 -7.34 -4.72 -21.11
C ALA A 242 -8.45 -4.58 -20.05
N PHE A 243 -8.24 -3.76 -19.01
CA PHE A 243 -9.28 -3.46 -18.01
C PHE A 243 -10.48 -2.78 -18.65
N TYR A 244 -10.25 -1.70 -19.40
CA TYR A 244 -11.34 -0.92 -20.00
C TYR A 244 -12.05 -1.71 -21.10
N GLU A 245 -11.35 -2.53 -21.87
CA GLU A 245 -11.95 -3.48 -22.81
C GLU A 245 -12.83 -4.50 -22.10
N TRP A 246 -12.34 -5.11 -21.01
CA TRP A 246 -13.11 -6.07 -20.23
C TRP A 246 -14.39 -5.45 -19.63
N VAL A 247 -14.27 -4.25 -19.06
CA VAL A 247 -15.41 -3.49 -18.52
C VAL A 247 -16.41 -3.14 -19.64
N GLY A 248 -15.93 -2.64 -20.78
CA GLY A 248 -16.78 -2.31 -21.93
C GLY A 248 -17.53 -3.51 -22.48
N ASN A 249 -16.84 -4.65 -22.60
CA ASN A 249 -17.45 -5.92 -23.01
C ASN A 249 -18.50 -6.40 -22.01
N GLY A 250 -18.24 -6.26 -20.71
CA GLY A 250 -19.21 -6.56 -19.66
C GLY A 250 -20.50 -5.75 -19.78
N PHE A 251 -20.37 -4.42 -19.98
CA PHE A 251 -21.54 -3.56 -20.21
C PHE A 251 -22.31 -3.94 -21.47
N ALA A 252 -21.62 -4.24 -22.57
CA ALA A 252 -22.26 -4.68 -23.82
C ALA A 252 -23.03 -6.00 -23.64
N GLN A 253 -22.47 -6.97 -22.90
CA GLN A 253 -23.13 -8.24 -22.59
C GLN A 253 -24.39 -8.04 -21.73
N CYS A 254 -24.33 -7.18 -20.70
CA CYS A 254 -25.50 -6.85 -19.89
C CYS A 254 -26.60 -6.15 -20.72
N GLY A 255 -26.22 -5.21 -21.60
CA GLY A 255 -27.15 -4.55 -22.51
C GLY A 255 -27.86 -5.55 -23.44
N ASN A 256 -27.09 -6.46 -24.04
CA ASN A 256 -27.63 -7.53 -24.88
C ASN A 256 -28.58 -8.47 -24.11
N PHE A 257 -28.25 -8.81 -22.87
CA PHE A 257 -29.11 -9.64 -22.01
C PHE A 257 -30.43 -8.96 -21.67
N ILE A 258 -30.40 -7.68 -21.25
CA ILE A 258 -31.60 -6.89 -20.96
C ILE A 258 -32.46 -6.72 -22.22
N GLY A 259 -31.84 -6.45 -23.38
CA GLY A 259 -32.53 -6.36 -24.67
C GLY A 259 -33.27 -7.65 -25.03
N ARG A 260 -32.67 -8.82 -24.78
CA ARG A 260 -33.34 -10.13 -24.96
C ARG A 260 -34.53 -10.32 -24.02
N LEU A 261 -34.42 -9.91 -22.76
CA LEU A 261 -35.53 -9.98 -21.79
C LEU A 261 -36.68 -9.04 -22.15
N ALA A 262 -36.39 -7.86 -22.69
CA ALA A 262 -37.39 -6.89 -23.13
C ALA A 262 -38.08 -7.32 -24.44
N GLY A 263 -37.32 -7.85 -25.40
CA GLY A 263 -37.85 -8.32 -26.70
C GLY A 263 -38.60 -9.66 -26.64
N GLY A 264 -38.40 -10.47 -25.60
CA GLY A 264 -39.13 -11.73 -25.38
C GLY A 264 -40.56 -11.57 -24.84
N ARG A 265 -41.03 -10.35 -24.59
CA ARG A 265 -42.38 -10.08 -24.03
C ARG A 265 -43.42 -9.63 -25.06
N SER A 266 -43.07 -9.48 -26.33
CA SER A 266 -43.98 -9.00 -27.39
C SER A 266 -44.55 -10.12 -28.29
N GLY A 267 -44.56 -11.36 -27.81
CA GLY A 267 -45.02 -12.52 -28.58
C GLY A 267 -45.80 -13.51 -27.72
N THR A 268 -46.97 -13.08 -27.21
CA THR A 268 -48.07 -13.92 -26.74
C THR A 268 -49.38 -13.23 -27.06
#